data_AF-A0A090RU50-F1
#
_entry.id   AF-A0A090RU50-F1
#
_cell.length_a   1.000
_cell.length_b   1.000
_cell.length_c   1.000
_cell.angle_alpha   90.00
_cell.angle_beta   90.00
_cell.angle_gamma   90.00
#
_symmetry.space_group_name_H-M   'P 1'
#
loop_
_entity.id
_entity.type
_entity.pdbx_description
1 polymer ?
#
loop_
_entity_poly.entity_id
_entity_poly.type
_entity_poly.pdbx_seq_one_letter_code
_entity_poly.pdbx_strand_id
1 'polypeptide(L)'
;MYGHEMNSENNRALNSVIGALVADAASMGFHWLYDQVAIKTLSNGTPEFHAANEKDYIDKGYYAHHGKKPGDYSQYGAQMIAMLDALAVHGQYDDANYIRTFRDWFDLGGKWCGYIDKPLNSPYSIFMP
;
A
#
# COMPACT_ATOMS: atom_id res chain seq x y z
N MET A 1 33.44 -14.83 -9.93
CA MET A 1 33.06 -13.43 -10.22
C MET A 1 31.96 -13.45 -11.26
N TYR A 2 30.71 -13.32 -10.86
CA TYR A 2 29.60 -13.00 -11.76
C TYR A 2 28.95 -11.74 -11.20
N GLY A 3 29.59 -10.60 -11.45
CA GLY A 3 28.94 -9.31 -11.31
C GLY A 3 28.02 -9.17 -12.50
N HIS A 4 26.77 -9.60 -12.37
CA HIS A 4 25.75 -9.21 -13.32
C HIS A 4 25.55 -7.71 -13.12
N GLU A 5 26.11 -6.91 -14.01
CA GLU A 5 25.79 -5.49 -14.09
C GLU A 5 24.27 -5.40 -14.22
N MET A 6 23.63 -4.84 -13.20
CA MET A 6 22.21 -4.50 -13.25
C MET A 6 22.10 -3.39 -14.30
N ASN A 7 21.56 -3.72 -15.48
CA ASN A 7 21.25 -2.73 -16.51
C ASN A 7 20.51 -1.54 -15.87
N SER A 8 20.93 -0.31 -16.19
CA SER A 8 20.37 0.91 -15.59
C SER A 8 18.85 1.03 -15.72
N GLU A 9 18.24 0.37 -16.71
CA GLU A 9 16.79 0.24 -16.87
C GLU A 9 16.11 -0.64 -15.80
N ASN A 10 16.73 -1.78 -15.43
CA ASN A 10 16.26 -2.62 -14.31
C ASN A 10 16.32 -1.85 -12.99
N ASN A 11 17.26 -0.91 -12.87
CA ASN A 11 17.35 -0.06 -11.70
C ASN A 11 16.15 0.90 -11.60
N ARG A 12 15.65 1.45 -12.73
CA ARG A 12 14.49 2.36 -12.70
C ARG A 12 13.19 1.65 -12.34
N ALA A 13 12.86 0.54 -12.99
CA ALA A 13 11.63 -0.20 -12.70
C ALA A 13 11.59 -0.70 -11.26
N LEU A 14 12.70 -1.29 -10.78
CA LEU A 14 12.84 -1.72 -9.40
C LEU A 14 12.69 -0.55 -8.42
N ASN A 15 13.41 0.56 -8.65
CA ASN A 15 13.34 1.73 -7.77
C ASN A 15 11.96 2.38 -7.77
N SER A 16 11.21 2.32 -8.88
CA SER A 16 9.82 2.78 -8.92
C SER A 16 8.93 1.95 -8.00
N VAL A 17 9.05 0.62 -8.05
CA VAL A 17 8.24 -0.28 -7.19
C VAL A 17 8.63 -0.12 -5.72
N ILE A 18 9.93 -0.15 -5.41
CA ILE A 18 10.42 0.02 -4.03
C ILE A 18 10.04 1.40 -3.51
N GLY A 19 10.24 2.46 -4.30
CA GLY A 19 9.90 3.83 -3.92
C GLY A 19 8.41 4.00 -3.62
N ALA A 20 7.53 3.38 -4.42
CA ALA A 20 6.09 3.41 -4.17
C ALA A 20 5.71 2.66 -2.88
N LEU A 21 6.29 1.48 -2.61
CA LEU A 21 6.07 0.77 -1.34
C LEU A 21 6.58 1.55 -0.13
N VAL A 22 7.75 2.18 -0.25
CA VAL A 22 8.32 3.03 0.81
C VAL A 22 7.43 4.25 1.04
N ALA A 23 6.92 4.89 -0.02
CA ALA A 23 6.04 6.04 0.09
C ALA A 23 4.68 5.68 0.75
N ASP A 24 4.10 4.53 0.41
CA ASP A 24 2.89 4.01 1.06
C ASP A 24 3.12 3.81 2.56
N ALA A 25 4.19 3.11 2.94
CA ALA A 25 4.54 2.88 4.33
C ALA A 25 4.89 4.17 5.09
N ALA A 26 5.57 5.10 4.43
CA ALA A 26 5.94 6.40 5.01
C ALA A 26 4.74 7.31 5.23
N SER A 27 3.73 7.25 4.36
CA SER A 27 2.53 8.10 4.45
C SER A 27 1.43 7.53 5.37
N MET A 28 1.57 6.28 5.82
CA MET A 28 0.59 5.56 6.65
C MET A 28 0.05 6.37 7.83
N GLY A 29 0.93 7.02 8.59
CA GLY A 29 0.58 7.75 9.81
C GLY A 29 -0.44 8.86 9.63
N PHE A 30 -0.47 9.46 8.44
CA PHE A 30 -1.36 10.56 8.06
C PHE A 30 -2.31 10.16 6.92
N HIS A 31 -2.44 8.87 6.60
CA HIS A 31 -3.32 8.42 5.54
C HIS A 31 -4.76 8.86 5.85
N TRP A 32 -5.39 9.59 4.90
CA TRP A 32 -6.70 10.26 5.01
C TRP A 32 -6.76 11.54 5.86
N LEU A 33 -5.60 12.11 6.24
CA LEU A 33 -5.49 13.50 6.71
C LEU A 33 -5.05 14.37 5.53
N TYR A 34 -5.83 15.41 5.19
CA TYR A 34 -5.55 16.25 4.02
C TYR A 34 -5.04 17.65 4.36
N ASP A 35 -5.27 18.11 5.59
CA ASP A 35 -4.83 19.43 6.06
C ASP A 35 -3.30 19.48 6.16
N GLN A 36 -2.67 20.12 5.17
CA GLN A 36 -1.21 20.25 5.09
C GLN A 36 -0.61 21.05 6.25
N VAL A 37 -1.34 22.03 6.79
CA VAL A 37 -0.88 22.82 7.95
C VAL A 37 -0.91 21.93 9.19
N ALA A 38 -1.96 21.12 9.35
CA ALA A 38 -2.03 20.14 10.44
C ALA A 38 -0.91 19.10 10.32
N ILE A 39 -0.71 18.48 9.16
CA ILE A 39 0.35 17.49 8.93
C ILE A 39 1.72 18.07 9.31
N LYS A 40 2.05 19.26 8.81
CA LYS A 40 3.34 19.91 9.11
C LYS A 40 3.52 20.20 10.60
N THR A 41 2.45 20.61 11.27
CA THR A 41 2.48 20.96 12.70
C THR A 41 2.61 19.70 13.56
N LEU A 42 1.81 18.67 13.28
CA LEU A 42 1.79 17.41 14.02
C LEU A 42 3.09 16.62 13.84
N SER A 43 3.68 16.68 12.65
CA SER A 43 4.93 15.97 12.33
C SER A 43 6.20 16.71 12.71
N ASN A 44 6.08 17.96 13.20
CA ASN A 44 7.22 18.85 13.40
C ASN A 44 8.13 18.98 12.15
N GLY A 45 7.53 18.90 10.96
CA GLY A 45 8.24 19.01 9.68
C GLY A 45 8.79 17.70 9.10
N THR A 46 8.66 16.57 9.79
CA THR A 46 9.07 15.23 9.30
C THR A 46 7.87 14.28 9.26
N PRO A 47 7.00 14.35 8.22
CA PRO A 47 5.74 13.61 8.18
C PRO A 47 5.87 12.11 7.91
N GLU A 48 6.99 11.68 7.33
CA GLU A 48 7.26 10.28 7.02
C GLU A 48 7.31 9.42 8.29
N PHE A 49 6.70 8.23 8.22
CA PHE A 49 6.68 7.24 9.29
C PHE A 49 6.13 7.78 10.62
N HIS A 50 5.27 8.80 10.58
CA HIS A 50 4.53 9.26 11.74
C HIS A 50 3.67 8.11 12.29
N ALA A 51 3.53 8.04 13.61
CA ALA A 51 2.69 7.02 14.24
C ALA A 51 1.22 7.38 14.06
N ALA A 52 0.42 6.46 13.50
CA ALA A 52 -1.01 6.66 13.34
C ALA A 52 -1.68 6.91 14.69
N ASN A 53 -2.34 8.06 14.85
CA ASN A 53 -2.95 8.48 16.11
C ASN A 53 -4.32 9.09 15.83
N GLU A 54 -5.37 8.52 16.41
CA GLU A 54 -6.76 8.98 16.22
C GLU A 54 -6.95 10.48 16.53
N LYS A 55 -6.22 11.01 17.51
CA LYS A 55 -6.32 12.41 17.92
C LYS A 55 -5.89 13.39 16.83
N ASP A 56 -5.06 12.95 15.89
CA ASP A 56 -4.55 13.77 14.80
C ASP A 56 -5.63 14.07 13.74
N TYR A 57 -6.71 13.28 13.74
CA TYR A 57 -7.78 13.32 12.75
C TYR A 57 -9.02 14.11 13.22
N ILE A 58 -9.05 14.55 14.47
CA ILE A 58 -10.19 15.29 15.04
C ILE A 58 -10.49 16.49 14.15
N ASP A 59 -11.71 16.49 13.60
CA ASP A 59 -12.27 17.52 12.70
C ASP A 59 -11.54 17.73 11.36
N LYS A 60 -10.55 16.89 11.01
CA LYS A 60 -9.63 17.15 9.89
C LYS A 60 -9.34 15.96 8.97
N GLY A 61 -9.85 14.77 9.27
CA GLY A 61 -9.68 13.61 8.41
C GLY A 61 -10.49 12.40 8.86
N TYR A 62 -10.14 11.22 8.33
CA TYR A 62 -10.74 9.95 8.70
C TYR A 62 -9.69 8.96 9.24
N TYR A 63 -9.84 8.55 10.50
CA TYR A 63 -8.94 7.57 11.11
C TYR A 63 -9.32 6.14 10.70
N ALA A 64 -8.69 5.65 9.63
CA ALA A 64 -8.99 4.34 9.03
C ALA A 64 -8.10 3.19 9.56
N HIS A 65 -6.90 3.51 10.04
CA HIS A 65 -5.80 2.55 10.20
C HIS A 65 -5.51 2.21 11.66
N HIS A 66 -6.56 1.84 12.40
CA HIS A 66 -6.41 1.44 13.80
C HIS A 66 -5.45 0.25 13.94
N GLY A 67 -4.46 0.38 14.85
CA GLY A 67 -3.48 -0.66 15.16
C GLY A 67 -2.33 -0.81 14.17
N LYS A 68 -2.29 -0.03 13.07
CA LYS A 68 -1.12 0.03 12.18
C LYS A 68 0.03 0.79 12.84
N LYS A 69 1.25 0.36 12.52
CA LYS A 69 2.51 0.95 13.03
C LYS A 69 3.24 1.66 11.89
N PRO A 70 4.16 2.60 12.21
CA PRO A 70 5.10 3.14 11.23
C PRO A 70 5.78 2.01 10.45
N GLY A 71 5.74 2.09 9.12
CA GLY A 71 6.28 1.07 8.23
C GLY A 71 5.28 0.02 7.75
N ASP A 72 4.10 -0.09 8.37
CA ASP A 72 3.04 -0.95 7.84
C ASP A 72 2.45 -0.35 6.56
N TYR A 73 2.05 -1.22 5.64
CA TYR A 73 1.37 -0.83 4.40
C TYR A 73 -0.10 -0.47 4.61
N SER A 74 -0.62 0.32 3.68
CA SER A 74 -2.05 0.54 3.48
C SER A 74 -2.65 -0.54 2.59
N GLN A 75 -3.96 -0.45 2.32
CA GLN A 75 -4.59 -1.27 1.32
C GLN A 75 -3.98 -1.05 -0.08
N TYR A 76 -3.41 0.12 -0.37
CA TYR A 76 -2.76 0.39 -1.66
C TYR A 76 -1.41 -0.31 -1.75
N GLY A 77 -0.57 -0.22 -0.71
CA GLY A 77 0.65 -1.02 -0.62
C GLY A 77 0.36 -2.52 -0.67
N ALA A 78 -0.67 -3.00 0.02
CA ALA A 78 -1.08 -4.40 -0.02
C ALA A 78 -1.53 -4.85 -1.43
N GLN A 79 -2.22 -4.00 -2.20
CA GLN A 79 -2.56 -4.30 -3.60
C GLN A 79 -1.31 -4.43 -4.47
N MET A 80 -0.31 -3.56 -4.26
CA MET A 80 0.96 -3.68 -4.96
C MET A 80 1.67 -5.00 -4.63
N ILE A 81 1.71 -5.41 -3.36
CA ILE A 81 2.28 -6.70 -2.98
C ILE A 81 1.49 -7.86 -3.60
N ALA A 82 0.16 -7.80 -3.63
CA ALA A 82 -0.65 -8.82 -4.29
C ALA A 82 -0.33 -8.97 -5.79
N MET A 83 -0.07 -7.86 -6.50
CA MET A 83 0.39 -7.90 -7.88
C MET A 83 1.80 -8.51 -7.99
N LEU A 84 2.73 -8.15 -7.10
CA LEU A 84 4.08 -8.72 -7.09
C LEU A 84 4.07 -10.22 -6.80
N ASP A 85 3.23 -10.69 -5.86
CA ASP A 85 3.00 -12.11 -5.59
C ASP A 85 2.51 -12.83 -6.86
N ALA A 86 1.55 -12.23 -7.59
CA ALA A 86 1.02 -12.81 -8.82
C ALA A 86 2.09 -12.91 -9.92
N LEU A 87 2.90 -11.85 -10.09
CA LEU A 87 3.98 -11.82 -11.07
C LEU A 87 5.10 -12.80 -10.74
N ALA A 88 5.38 -13.03 -9.45
CA ALA A 88 6.45 -13.93 -9.02
C ALA A 88 6.23 -15.39 -9.45
N VAL A 89 4.98 -15.80 -9.71
CA VAL A 89 4.64 -17.17 -10.13
C VAL A 89 5.01 -17.44 -11.59
N HIS A 90 4.70 -16.51 -12.49
CA HIS A 90 4.81 -16.72 -13.95
C HIS A 90 5.82 -15.79 -14.65
N GLY A 91 6.38 -14.81 -13.94
CA GLY A 91 7.29 -13.80 -14.51
C GLY A 91 6.61 -12.81 -15.47
N GLN A 92 5.30 -12.91 -15.63
CA GLN A 92 4.48 -12.09 -16.52
C GLN A 92 3.08 -11.92 -15.94
N TYR A 93 2.38 -10.90 -16.39
CA TYR A 93 0.98 -10.70 -16.02
C TYR A 93 0.09 -11.79 -16.64
N ASP A 94 -0.75 -12.37 -15.80
CA ASP A 94 -1.80 -13.33 -16.16
C ASP A 94 -3.04 -12.92 -15.36
N ASP A 95 -4.13 -12.64 -16.06
CA ASP A 95 -5.35 -12.09 -15.46
C ASP A 95 -5.97 -13.07 -14.47
N ALA A 96 -6.12 -14.34 -14.85
CA ALA A 96 -6.68 -15.37 -13.99
C ALA A 96 -5.84 -15.56 -12.72
N ASN A 97 -4.51 -15.53 -12.83
CA ASN A 97 -3.62 -15.62 -11.68
C ASN A 97 -3.67 -14.37 -10.80
N TYR A 98 -3.71 -13.19 -11.40
CA TYR A 98 -3.84 -11.95 -10.64
C TYR A 98 -5.17 -11.91 -9.87
N ILE A 99 -6.29 -12.27 -10.49
CA ILE A 99 -7.61 -12.35 -9.85
C ILE A 99 -7.56 -13.29 -8.64
N ARG A 100 -7.02 -14.51 -8.81
CA ARG A 100 -6.88 -15.48 -7.70
C ARG A 100 -6.01 -14.93 -6.59
N THR A 101 -4.83 -14.40 -6.92
CA THR A 101 -3.88 -13.87 -5.92
C THR A 101 -4.47 -12.68 -5.18
N PHE A 102 -5.18 -11.79 -5.87
CA PHE A 102 -5.86 -10.66 -5.24
C PHE A 102 -6.91 -11.13 -4.23
N ARG A 103 -7.69 -12.16 -4.57
CA ARG A 103 -8.66 -12.76 -3.65
C ARG A 103 -7.98 -13.40 -2.45
N ASP A 104 -6.86 -14.11 -2.63
CA ASP A 104 -6.06 -14.64 -1.51
C ASP A 104 -5.57 -13.55 -0.55
N TRP A 105 -5.41 -12.33 -1.04
CA TRP A 105 -5.08 -11.16 -0.22
C TRP A 105 -6.31 -10.52 0.44
N PHE A 106 -7.40 -10.28 -0.29
CA PHE A 106 -8.48 -9.38 0.15
C PHE A 106 -9.84 -10.04 0.44
N ASP A 107 -10.05 -11.31 0.08
CA ASP A 107 -11.29 -12.02 0.46
C ASP A 107 -11.33 -12.33 1.97
N LEU A 108 -12.48 -12.84 2.43
CA LEU A 108 -12.67 -13.30 3.80
C LEU A 108 -11.59 -14.34 4.19
N GLY A 109 -10.80 -14.01 5.21
CA GLY A 109 -9.69 -14.85 5.67
C GLY A 109 -8.39 -14.71 4.86
N GLY A 110 -8.33 -13.74 3.95
CA GLY A 110 -7.15 -13.41 3.17
C GLY A 110 -6.00 -12.83 4.00
N LYS A 111 -4.85 -12.64 3.34
CA LYS A 111 -3.61 -12.14 3.96
C LYS A 111 -3.74 -10.71 4.51
N TRP A 112 -4.59 -9.87 3.91
CA TRP A 112 -4.75 -8.48 4.32
C TRP A 112 -5.74 -8.36 5.48
N CYS A 113 -5.23 -7.88 6.61
CA CYS A 113 -6.03 -7.45 7.76
C CYS A 113 -5.90 -5.93 7.93
N GLY A 114 -6.93 -5.19 7.55
CA GLY A 114 -6.94 -3.73 7.68
C GLY A 114 -8.15 -3.09 7.00
N TYR A 115 -8.11 -1.76 6.93
CA TYR A 115 -9.10 -0.98 6.19
C TYR A 115 -9.15 -1.40 4.72
N ILE A 116 -10.36 -1.44 4.15
CA ILE A 116 -10.64 -1.67 2.74
C ILE A 116 -11.64 -0.58 2.34
N ASP A 117 -11.35 0.16 1.27
CA ASP A 117 -12.26 1.20 0.79
C ASP A 117 -13.51 0.60 0.11
N LYS A 118 -14.54 1.42 -0.11
CA LYS A 118 -15.81 0.95 -0.68
C LYS A 118 -15.66 0.31 -2.07
N PRO A 119 -14.83 0.85 -3.00
CA PRO A 119 -14.59 0.20 -4.28
C PRO A 119 -13.96 -1.17 -4.15
N LEU A 120 -13.04 -1.39 -3.20
CA LEU A 120 -12.46 -2.71 -2.97
C LEU A 120 -13.39 -3.68 -2.21
N ASN A 121 -14.32 -3.16 -1.41
CA ASN A 121 -15.22 -3.95 -0.59
C ASN A 121 -16.54 -4.34 -1.30
N SER A 122 -16.70 -4.01 -2.59
CA SER A 122 -17.89 -4.42 -3.33
C SER A 122 -17.69 -5.83 -3.91
N PRO A 123 -18.58 -6.80 -3.61
CA PRO A 123 -18.51 -8.15 -4.17
C PRO A 123 -18.72 -8.19 -5.70
N TYR A 124 -18.99 -7.04 -6.33
CA TYR A 124 -19.29 -6.92 -7.76
C TYR A 124 -18.31 -6.01 -8.54
N SER A 125 -17.34 -5.35 -7.90
CA SER A 125 -16.63 -4.22 -8.52
C SER A 125 -15.28 -4.54 -9.17
N ILE A 126 -14.55 -5.55 -8.70
CA ILE A 126 -13.14 -5.68 -9.13
C ILE A 126 -12.98 -6.68 -10.27
N PHE A 127 -13.81 -7.73 -10.33
CA PHE A 127 -13.61 -8.82 -11.27
C PHE A 127 -14.94 -9.40 -11.76
N MET A 128 -15.66 -8.66 -12.60
CA MET A 128 -16.65 -9.27 -13.48
C MET A 128 -15.97 -9.73 -14.78
N PRO A 129 -16.30 -10.92 -15.30
CA PRO A 129 -15.82 -11.39 -16.59
C PRO A 129 -16.32 -10.53 -17.76
#